data_AF-A0A6J5CR59-F1
#
_entry.id   AF-A0A6J5CR59-F1
#
_cell.length_a   1.000
_cell.length_b   1.000
_cell.length_c   1.000
_cell.angle_alpha   90.00
_cell.angle_beta   90.00
_cell.angle_gamma   90.00
#
_symmetry.space_group_name_H-M   'P 1'
#
loop_
_entity.id
_entity.type
_entity.pdbx_description
1 polymer ?
#
loop_
_entity_poly.entity_id
_entity_poly.type
_entity_poly.pdbx_seq_one_letter_code
_entity_poly.pdbx_strand_id
1 'polypeptide(L)'
;MEPHTDESPCGSSGTTAILLADPLMRQILRFLFARRKYDHATDGLKNDVLDAEIRSVAMLIDDQVAFGALAAEVAGQVGPDAITVLISRLHTPASPVPAGFESRERGLGGWLAAWQFAIFEILFQCRESALGVLREIAWGEYDWTQGNAIEILVRLAAKRIGRERTIADIHREFARVSDEAKRYAVGPLLHRARFEPEIAAIVNELSSVSDWREVVHEMDG
;
A
#
# COMPACT_ATOMS: atom_id res chain seq x y z
N MET A 1 -43.30 52.85 25.01
CA MET A 1 -43.56 52.88 23.56
C MET A 1 -42.50 51.99 22.94
N GLU A 2 -42.87 50.72 22.72
CA GLU A 2 -42.09 49.76 21.93
C GLU A 2 -42.12 50.17 20.43
N PRO A 3 -41.27 49.57 19.59
CA PRO A 3 -41.68 48.32 18.97
C PRO A 3 -40.63 47.20 18.98
N HIS A 4 -41.20 45.98 19.00
CA HIS A 4 -40.66 44.66 18.74
C HIS A 4 -40.22 44.43 17.28
N THR A 5 -39.16 43.63 17.12
CA THR A 5 -38.95 42.50 16.16
C THR A 5 -37.74 41.72 16.72
N ASP A 6 -37.87 40.60 17.43
CA ASP A 6 -38.25 39.25 17.01
C ASP A 6 -37.48 38.73 15.78
N GLU A 7 -36.44 37.90 16.00
CA GLU A 7 -36.41 36.51 15.57
C GLU A 7 -35.13 35.77 16.05
N SER A 8 -35.35 34.49 16.35
CA SER A 8 -34.55 33.49 17.08
C SER A 8 -33.17 33.08 16.52
N PRO A 9 -32.32 32.41 17.35
CA PRO A 9 -31.12 31.73 16.91
C PRO A 9 -31.43 30.33 16.34
N CYS A 10 -31.12 30.10 15.07
CA CYS A 10 -31.08 28.79 14.43
C CYS A 10 -29.59 28.49 14.14
N GLY A 11 -28.93 27.41 14.56
CA GLY A 11 -29.38 26.03 14.73
C GLY A 11 -28.53 25.15 13.81
N SER A 12 -27.49 24.50 14.34
CA SER A 12 -27.04 23.13 13.99
C SER A 12 -25.63 22.82 14.51
N SER A 13 -25.58 22.46 15.80
CA SER A 13 -24.74 21.31 16.20
C SER A 13 -25.32 20.09 15.48
N GLY A 14 -24.63 19.56 14.48
CA GLY A 14 -25.24 18.57 13.59
C GLY A 14 -24.38 17.43 13.06
N THR A 15 -23.07 17.37 13.35
CA THR A 15 -22.22 16.35 12.69
C THR A 15 -21.41 15.49 13.65
N THR A 16 -21.19 15.90 14.90
CA THR A 16 -20.38 15.11 15.84
C THR A 16 -21.22 14.12 16.68
N ALA A 17 -22.56 14.24 16.67
CA ALA A 17 -23.43 13.46 17.56
C ALA A 17 -23.97 12.14 16.98
N ILE A 18 -23.86 11.91 15.67
CA ILE A 18 -24.50 10.74 15.01
C ILE A 18 -23.65 9.45 15.15
N LEU A 19 -22.33 9.55 15.33
CA LEU A 19 -21.46 8.38 15.51
C LEU A 19 -21.55 7.72 16.90
N LEU A 20 -22.27 8.33 17.86
CA LEU A 20 -22.39 7.83 19.23
C LEU A 20 -23.74 7.16 19.52
N ALA A 21 -24.68 7.11 18.58
CA ALA A 21 -25.99 6.50 18.85
C ALA A 21 -25.96 4.98 18.82
N ASP A 22 -25.07 4.37 18.03
CA ASP A 22 -25.05 2.92 17.83
C ASP A 22 -24.41 2.17 19.05
N PRO A 23 -25.19 1.30 19.74
CA PRO A 23 -24.69 0.50 20.86
C PRO A 23 -23.56 -0.47 20.48
N LEU A 24 -23.55 -0.96 19.23
CA LEU A 24 -22.56 -1.89 18.70
C LEU A 24 -21.20 -1.19 18.50
N MET A 25 -21.22 0.03 17.95
CA MET A 25 -20.04 0.91 17.82
C MET A 25 -19.44 1.29 19.17
N ARG A 26 -20.27 1.58 20.17
CA ARG A 26 -19.78 1.87 21.54
C ARG A 26 -19.16 0.65 22.22
N GLN A 27 -19.66 -0.56 21.94
CA GLN A 27 -19.10 -1.79 22.51
C GLN A 27 -17.79 -2.17 21.82
N ILE A 28 -17.70 -2.01 20.50
CA ILE A 28 -16.46 -2.19 19.72
C ILE A 28 -15.39 -1.19 20.17
N LEU A 29 -15.73 0.10 20.27
CA LEU A 29 -14.79 1.11 20.75
C LEU A 29 -14.35 0.84 22.20
N ARG A 30 -15.26 0.46 23.12
CA ARG A 30 -14.88 0.10 24.49
C ARG A 30 -13.98 -1.12 24.56
N PHE A 31 -14.19 -2.13 23.71
CA PHE A 31 -13.33 -3.30 23.62
C PHE A 31 -11.94 -2.95 23.07
N LEU A 32 -11.88 -2.04 22.09
CA LEU A 32 -10.64 -1.52 21.50
C LEU A 32 -9.85 -0.59 22.44
N PHE A 33 -10.53 0.18 23.31
CA PHE A 33 -9.87 1.09 24.26
C PHE A 33 -9.45 0.41 25.57
N ALA A 34 -10.14 -0.63 26.03
CA ALA A 34 -9.79 -1.32 27.28
C ALA A 34 -8.55 -2.23 27.13
N ARG A 35 -8.33 -2.81 25.95
CA ARG A 35 -7.15 -3.65 25.66
C ARG A 35 -5.86 -2.84 25.42
N ARG A 36 -6.01 -1.53 25.22
CA ARG A 36 -4.97 -0.60 24.78
C ARG A 36 -4.01 -0.14 25.88
N LYS A 37 -4.35 -0.31 27.17
CA LYS A 37 -3.62 0.42 28.24
C LYS A 37 -2.45 -0.32 28.89
N TYR A 38 -2.26 -1.62 28.64
CA TYR A 38 -1.19 -2.41 29.29
C TYR A 38 -0.12 -2.99 28.35
N ASP A 39 -0.33 -3.04 27.02
CA ASP A 39 0.63 -3.59 26.03
C ASP A 39 1.53 -2.53 25.36
N HIS A 40 1.29 -1.23 25.60
CA HIS A 40 1.80 -0.14 24.75
C HIS A 40 3.31 0.14 24.82
N ALA A 41 4.01 -0.20 25.90
CA ALA A 41 5.42 0.19 26.04
C ALA A 41 6.34 -0.69 25.18
N THR A 42 6.11 -2.01 25.16
CA THR A 42 6.86 -2.96 24.33
C THR A 42 6.41 -2.97 22.88
N ASP A 43 5.12 -2.72 22.63
CA ASP A 43 4.56 -2.64 21.29
C ASP A 43 4.94 -1.31 20.61
N GLY A 44 5.02 -0.20 21.36
CA GLY A 44 5.52 1.08 20.87
C GLY A 44 6.99 1.01 20.41
N LEU A 45 7.86 0.38 21.21
CA LEU A 45 9.28 0.25 20.85
C LEU A 45 9.49 -0.64 19.61
N LYS A 46 8.70 -1.71 19.43
CA LYS A 46 8.75 -2.55 18.22
C LYS A 46 8.23 -1.82 16.99
N ASN A 47 7.19 -1.00 17.16
CA ASN A 47 6.62 -0.19 16.07
C ASN A 47 7.60 0.89 15.62
N ASP A 48 8.31 1.55 16.54
CA ASP A 48 9.31 2.57 16.23
C ASP A 48 10.53 1.99 15.50
N VAL A 49 10.92 0.75 15.83
CA VAL A 49 11.99 0.02 15.12
C VAL A 49 11.56 -0.32 13.70
N LEU A 50 10.36 -0.88 13.50
CA LEU A 50 9.87 -1.20 12.16
C LEU A 50 9.76 0.05 11.28
N ASP A 51 9.28 1.17 11.82
CA ASP A 51 9.20 2.42 11.09
C ASP A 51 10.59 2.96 10.70
N ALA A 52 11.62 2.70 11.53
CA ALA A 52 13.00 3.03 11.20
C ALA A 52 13.57 2.14 10.08
N GLU A 53 13.21 0.84 10.05
CA GLU A 53 13.62 -0.08 8.98
C GLU A 53 12.92 0.22 7.65
N ILE A 54 11.62 0.54 7.66
CA ILE A 54 10.93 0.98 6.44
C ILE A 54 11.57 2.27 5.92
N ARG A 55 11.87 3.21 6.82
CA ARG A 55 12.56 4.46 6.47
C ARG A 55 13.92 4.19 5.83
N SER A 56 14.72 3.28 6.38
CA SER A 56 16.07 2.99 5.88
C SER A 56 16.02 2.44 4.44
N VAL A 57 15.07 1.56 4.14
CA VAL A 57 14.79 1.07 2.79
C VAL A 57 14.31 2.21 1.89
N ALA A 58 13.33 3.01 2.32
CA ALA A 58 12.75 4.10 1.52
C ALA A 58 13.76 5.17 1.11
N MET A 59 14.79 5.41 1.92
CA MET A 59 15.88 6.36 1.61
C MET A 59 16.74 5.92 0.42
N LEU A 60 16.69 4.64 0.05
CA LEU A 60 17.47 4.06 -1.05
C LEU A 60 16.69 3.97 -2.36
N ILE A 61 15.55 4.66 -2.48
CA ILE A 61 14.62 4.49 -3.61
C ILE A 61 15.28 4.68 -5.01
N ASP A 62 16.35 5.45 -5.10
CA ASP A 62 17.09 5.70 -6.36
C ASP A 62 18.24 4.72 -6.62
N ASP A 63 18.61 3.89 -5.65
CA ASP A 63 19.60 2.81 -5.79
C ASP A 63 18.89 1.46 -5.72
N GLN A 64 18.42 0.98 -6.87
CA GLN A 64 17.62 -0.24 -6.97
C GLN A 64 18.32 -1.48 -6.37
N VAL A 65 19.65 -1.56 -6.47
CA VAL A 65 20.42 -2.70 -5.95
C VAL A 65 20.47 -2.64 -4.43
N ALA A 66 20.83 -1.49 -3.86
CA ALA A 66 20.87 -1.31 -2.41
C ALA A 66 19.48 -1.40 -1.78
N PHE A 67 18.46 -0.84 -2.45
CA PHE A 67 17.05 -0.89 -2.05
C PHE A 67 16.55 -2.33 -1.89
N GLY A 68 16.73 -3.16 -2.92
CA GLY A 68 16.32 -4.56 -2.88
C GLY A 68 17.10 -5.39 -1.86
N ALA A 69 18.40 -5.14 -1.71
CA ALA A 69 19.23 -5.83 -0.73
C ALA A 69 18.80 -5.53 0.71
N LEU A 70 18.57 -4.25 1.04
CA LEU A 70 18.14 -3.87 2.38
C LEU A 70 16.71 -4.34 2.67
N ALA A 71 15.80 -4.27 1.69
CA ALA A 71 14.45 -4.82 1.86
C ALA A 71 14.47 -6.33 2.19
N ALA A 72 15.39 -7.09 1.59
CA ALA A 72 15.57 -8.51 1.88
C ALA A 72 16.11 -8.76 3.29
N GLU A 73 17.09 -7.95 3.73
CA GLU A 73 17.59 -7.98 5.10
C GLU A 73 16.49 -7.70 6.12
N VAL A 74 15.75 -6.60 5.92
CA VAL A 74 14.63 -6.21 6.79
C VAL A 74 13.57 -7.30 6.84
N ALA A 75 13.14 -7.85 5.70
CA ALA A 75 12.17 -8.95 5.65
C ALA A 75 12.65 -10.19 6.43
N GLY A 76 13.95 -10.52 6.35
CA GLY A 76 14.56 -11.61 7.11
C GLY A 76 14.57 -11.39 8.62
N GLN A 77 14.65 -10.14 9.07
CA GLN A 77 14.64 -9.77 10.50
C GLN A 77 13.22 -9.73 11.09
N VAL A 78 12.26 -9.13 10.36
CA VAL A 78 10.90 -8.90 10.88
C VAL A 78 10.00 -10.12 10.74
N GLY A 79 10.27 -10.97 9.74
CA GLY A 79 9.53 -12.20 9.47
C GLY A 79 8.06 -12.01 9.06
N PRO A 80 7.34 -13.11 8.80
CA PRO A 80 5.95 -13.07 8.33
C PRO A 80 4.96 -12.40 9.30
N ASP A 81 5.21 -12.47 10.60
CA ASP A 81 4.31 -11.90 11.63
C ASP A 81 4.23 -10.37 11.55
N ALA A 82 5.21 -9.71 10.92
CA ALA A 82 5.22 -8.28 10.72
C ALA A 82 4.35 -7.81 9.56
N ILE A 83 3.83 -8.71 8.70
CA ILE A 83 3.08 -8.36 7.49
C ILE A 83 1.86 -7.48 7.82
N THR A 84 1.06 -7.83 8.82
CA THR A 84 -0.10 -7.02 9.21
C THR A 84 0.29 -5.62 9.66
N VAL A 85 1.42 -5.49 10.36
CA VAL A 85 1.92 -4.19 10.83
C VAL A 85 2.43 -3.37 9.64
N LEU A 86 3.18 -3.98 8.72
CA LEU A 86 3.64 -3.35 7.47
C LEU A 86 2.46 -2.75 6.68
N ILE A 87 1.38 -3.51 6.49
CA ILE A 87 0.18 -3.01 5.77
C ILE A 87 -0.44 -1.81 6.51
N SER A 88 -0.52 -1.86 7.84
CA SER A 88 -1.04 -0.75 8.65
C SER A 88 -0.24 0.55 8.51
N ARG A 89 0.97 0.48 7.94
CA ARG A 89 1.87 1.63 7.75
C ARG A 89 1.87 2.22 6.35
N LEU A 90 1.19 1.61 5.37
CA LEU A 90 1.20 2.06 3.97
C LEU A 90 0.86 3.55 3.79
N HIS A 91 -0.05 4.07 4.60
CA HIS A 91 -0.57 5.45 4.48
C HIS A 91 -0.10 6.36 5.63
N THR A 92 0.80 5.89 6.47
CA THR A 92 1.30 6.62 7.65
C THR A 92 2.83 6.64 7.66
N PRO A 93 3.46 7.37 6.74
CA PRO A 93 4.91 7.44 6.66
C PRO A 93 5.48 8.10 7.91
N ALA A 94 6.61 7.58 8.39
CA ALA A 94 7.25 8.13 9.58
C ALA A 94 7.63 9.61 9.37
N SER A 95 7.35 10.42 10.39
CA SER A 95 7.62 11.86 10.39
C SER A 95 8.71 12.21 11.42
N PRO A 96 9.53 13.26 11.18
CA PRO A 96 9.57 14.07 9.96
C PRO A 96 10.18 13.32 8.77
N VAL A 97 10.02 13.88 7.57
CA VAL A 97 10.76 13.40 6.39
C VAL A 97 12.27 13.49 6.68
N PRO A 98 13.05 12.43 6.43
CA PRO A 98 14.46 12.42 6.80
C PRO A 98 15.27 13.51 6.08
N ALA A 99 16.29 14.03 6.76
CA ALA A 99 17.28 14.90 6.13
C ALA A 99 18.04 14.11 5.05
N GLY A 100 18.18 14.68 3.86
CA GLY A 100 18.78 14.01 2.69
C GLY A 100 17.78 13.38 1.74
N PHE A 101 16.51 13.23 2.11
CA PHE A 101 15.45 12.94 1.14
C PHE A 101 15.08 14.25 0.44
N GLU A 102 15.47 14.46 -0.82
CA GLU A 102 15.29 15.74 -1.53
C GLU A 102 13.81 15.96 -1.89
N SER A 103 13.02 16.26 -0.86
CA SER A 103 11.57 16.35 -0.90
C SER A 103 11.09 17.47 -1.82
N ARG A 104 11.92 18.52 -2.00
CA ARG A 104 11.61 19.64 -2.89
C ARG A 104 11.66 19.23 -4.37
N GLU A 105 12.49 18.26 -4.71
CA GLU A 105 12.68 17.80 -6.10
C GLU A 105 11.65 16.71 -6.44
N ARG A 106 11.27 15.89 -5.46
CA ARG A 106 10.30 14.79 -5.62
C ARG A 106 8.82 15.22 -5.43
N GLY A 107 8.59 16.48 -5.05
CA GLY A 107 7.24 17.04 -4.91
C GLY A 107 6.45 16.56 -3.69
N LEU A 108 5.24 17.10 -3.56
CA LEU A 108 4.29 16.74 -2.50
C LEU A 108 3.81 15.31 -2.73
N GLY A 109 4.29 14.37 -1.92
CA GLY A 109 3.97 12.94 -2.03
C GLY A 109 5.18 12.04 -2.27
N GLY A 110 6.34 12.60 -2.64
CA GLY A 110 7.55 11.80 -2.91
C GLY A 110 7.97 10.90 -1.74
N TRP A 111 7.91 11.42 -0.50
CA TRP A 111 8.25 10.62 0.69
C TRP A 111 7.27 9.47 0.93
N LEU A 112 5.99 9.76 0.75
CA LEU A 112 4.94 8.77 0.92
C LEU A 112 5.05 7.67 -0.15
N ALA A 113 5.35 8.01 -1.41
CA ALA A 113 5.59 7.02 -2.46
C ALA A 113 6.82 6.15 -2.15
N ALA A 114 7.95 6.75 -1.77
CA ALA A 114 9.15 6.00 -1.39
C ALA A 114 8.90 5.05 -0.20
N TRP A 115 8.14 5.52 0.78
CA TRP A 115 7.71 4.71 1.93
C TRP A 115 6.88 3.50 1.52
N GLN A 116 5.90 3.69 0.63
CA GLN A 116 5.08 2.60 0.14
C GLN A 116 5.87 1.61 -0.71
N PHE A 117 6.73 2.09 -1.60
CA PHE A 117 7.60 1.22 -2.38
C PHE A 117 8.49 0.39 -1.46
N ALA A 118 9.03 0.96 -0.39
CA ALA A 118 9.80 0.22 0.61
C ALA A 118 8.96 -0.89 1.26
N ILE A 119 7.72 -0.60 1.68
CA ILE A 119 6.81 -1.62 2.23
C ILE A 119 6.55 -2.73 1.21
N PHE A 120 6.20 -2.40 -0.03
CA PHE A 120 5.92 -3.39 -1.07
C PHE A 120 7.15 -4.24 -1.42
N GLU A 121 8.34 -3.65 -1.43
CA GLU A 121 9.57 -4.40 -1.64
C GLU A 121 9.87 -5.34 -0.46
N ILE A 122 9.66 -4.92 0.78
CA ILE A 122 9.76 -5.82 1.95
C ILE A 122 8.74 -6.97 1.83
N LEU A 123 7.49 -6.69 1.44
CA LEU A 123 6.47 -7.72 1.21
C LEU A 123 6.86 -8.70 0.09
N PHE A 124 7.47 -8.23 -0.98
CA PHE A 124 8.01 -9.09 -2.03
C PHE A 124 9.04 -10.09 -1.47
N GLN A 125 9.89 -9.64 -0.55
CA GLN A 125 10.88 -10.49 0.12
C GLN A 125 10.27 -11.45 1.15
N CYS A 126 9.04 -11.18 1.63
CA CYS A 126 8.24 -12.12 2.44
C CYS A 126 7.60 -13.26 1.61
N ARG A 127 7.70 -13.20 0.27
CA ARG A 127 7.35 -14.28 -0.67
C ARG A 127 5.95 -14.85 -0.47
N GLU A 128 5.81 -16.18 -0.27
CA GLU A 128 4.56 -16.90 -0.12
C GLU A 128 3.67 -16.30 0.98
N SER A 129 4.29 -15.81 2.06
CA SER A 129 3.58 -15.29 3.24
C SER A 129 2.82 -14.00 2.93
N ALA A 130 3.28 -13.20 1.96
CA ALA A 130 2.64 -11.95 1.58
C ALA A 130 1.50 -12.12 0.56
N LEU A 131 1.36 -13.30 -0.06
CA LEU A 131 0.39 -13.53 -1.14
C LEU A 131 -1.07 -13.29 -0.74
N GLY A 132 -1.43 -13.46 0.54
CA GLY A 132 -2.77 -13.20 1.04
C GLY A 132 -3.08 -11.70 1.00
N VAL A 133 -2.30 -10.92 1.75
CA VAL A 133 -2.49 -9.47 1.86
C VAL A 133 -2.30 -8.73 0.54
N LEU A 134 -1.37 -9.19 -0.32
CA LEU A 134 -1.19 -8.58 -1.64
C LEU A 134 -2.43 -8.72 -2.52
N ARG A 135 -3.15 -9.84 -2.43
CA ARG A 135 -4.42 -10.03 -3.15
C ARG A 135 -5.55 -9.20 -2.55
N GLU A 136 -5.59 -9.08 -1.22
CA GLU A 136 -6.57 -8.21 -0.54
C GLU A 136 -6.40 -6.76 -0.98
N ILE A 137 -5.17 -6.28 -1.11
CA ILE A 137 -4.89 -4.93 -1.61
C ILE A 137 -5.21 -4.83 -3.10
N ALA A 138 -4.68 -5.73 -3.93
CA ALA A 138 -4.81 -5.67 -5.38
C ALA A 138 -6.27 -5.71 -5.86
N TRP A 139 -7.12 -6.51 -5.20
CA TRP A 139 -8.47 -6.83 -5.66
C TRP A 139 -9.58 -6.41 -4.69
N GLY A 140 -9.22 -5.74 -3.59
CA GLY A 140 -10.16 -5.24 -2.59
C GLY A 140 -10.86 -3.94 -3.01
N GLU A 141 -11.38 -3.21 -2.01
CA GLU A 141 -11.89 -1.85 -2.25
C GLU A 141 -10.79 -0.97 -2.83
N TYR A 142 -11.20 0.00 -3.66
CA TYR A 142 -10.26 0.87 -4.37
C TYR A 142 -9.29 1.56 -3.40
N ASP A 143 -8.01 1.28 -3.59
CA ASP A 143 -6.88 1.92 -2.91
C ASP A 143 -5.85 2.28 -3.99
N TRP A 144 -5.28 3.47 -3.88
CA TRP A 144 -4.23 3.98 -4.77
C TRP A 144 -2.95 3.11 -4.78
N THR A 145 -2.80 2.20 -3.81
CA THR A 145 -1.73 1.19 -3.77
C THR A 145 -2.02 -0.11 -4.53
N GLN A 146 -3.21 -0.25 -5.14
CA GLN A 146 -3.59 -1.42 -5.95
C GLN A 146 -2.56 -1.74 -7.03
N GLY A 147 -2.08 -0.72 -7.75
CA GLY A 147 -1.08 -0.90 -8.81
C GLY A 147 0.21 -1.55 -8.29
N ASN A 148 0.70 -1.11 -7.14
CA ASN A 148 1.90 -1.66 -6.50
C ASN A 148 1.68 -3.12 -6.10
N ALA A 149 0.53 -3.46 -5.51
CA ALA A 149 0.24 -4.83 -5.13
C ALA A 149 0.18 -5.78 -6.34
N ILE A 150 -0.41 -5.33 -7.46
CA ILE A 150 -0.46 -6.09 -8.72
C ILE A 150 0.96 -6.29 -9.28
N GLU A 151 1.79 -5.25 -9.29
CA GLU A 151 3.19 -5.31 -9.71
C GLU A 151 3.97 -6.39 -8.93
N ILE A 152 3.84 -6.39 -7.61
CA ILE A 152 4.51 -7.36 -6.74
C ILE A 152 3.98 -8.78 -6.97
N LEU A 153 2.67 -8.97 -7.13
CA LEU A 153 2.08 -10.27 -7.45
C LEU A 153 2.64 -10.84 -8.76
N VAL A 154 2.81 -10.00 -9.79
CA VAL A 154 3.42 -10.41 -11.07
C VAL A 154 4.89 -10.78 -10.89
N ARG A 155 5.67 -9.99 -10.13
CA ARG A 155 7.08 -10.32 -9.84
C ARG A 155 7.21 -11.65 -9.08
N LEU A 156 6.33 -11.92 -8.13
CA LEU A 156 6.27 -13.21 -7.43
C LEU A 156 5.90 -14.36 -8.38
N ALA A 157 4.92 -14.15 -9.27
CA ALA A 157 4.52 -15.12 -10.28
C ALA A 157 5.65 -15.48 -11.26
N ALA A 158 6.49 -14.50 -11.63
CA ALA A 158 7.71 -14.74 -12.43
C ALA A 158 8.71 -15.64 -11.70
N LYS A 159 8.78 -15.56 -10.37
CA LYS A 159 9.54 -16.49 -9.51
C LYS A 159 8.81 -17.79 -9.19
N ARG A 160 7.69 -18.08 -9.88
CA ARG A 160 6.82 -19.25 -9.69
C ARG A 160 6.10 -19.30 -8.33
N ILE A 161 6.02 -18.18 -7.63
CA ILE A 161 5.37 -18.07 -6.32
C ILE A 161 3.92 -17.63 -6.55
N GLY A 162 2.97 -18.53 -6.30
CA GLY A 162 1.53 -18.24 -6.48
C GLY A 162 1.11 -17.95 -7.91
N ARG A 163 1.93 -18.35 -8.91
CA ARG A 163 1.82 -17.96 -10.32
C ARG A 163 0.44 -18.21 -10.91
N GLU A 164 -0.05 -19.44 -10.86
CA GLU A 164 -1.28 -19.86 -11.53
C GLU A 164 -2.47 -19.05 -11.02
N ARG A 165 -2.51 -18.84 -9.69
CA ARG A 165 -3.56 -18.05 -9.06
C ARG A 165 -3.43 -16.57 -9.41
N THR A 166 -2.22 -16.01 -9.41
CA THR A 166 -2.00 -14.61 -9.83
C THR A 166 -2.48 -14.37 -11.26
N ILE A 167 -2.13 -15.26 -12.20
CA ILE A 167 -2.57 -15.15 -13.60
C ILE A 167 -4.09 -15.25 -13.69
N ALA A 168 -4.71 -16.23 -13.01
CA ALA A 168 -6.16 -16.37 -12.98
C ALA A 168 -6.88 -15.17 -12.34
N ASP A 169 -6.30 -14.56 -11.31
CA ASP A 169 -6.83 -13.34 -10.68
C ASP A 169 -6.77 -12.15 -11.64
N ILE A 170 -5.66 -11.95 -12.35
CA ILE A 170 -5.52 -10.88 -13.36
C ILE A 170 -6.55 -11.06 -14.49
N HIS A 171 -6.73 -12.28 -15.01
CA HIS A 171 -7.75 -12.55 -16.02
C HIS A 171 -9.17 -12.18 -15.57
N ARG A 172 -9.47 -12.33 -14.28
CA ARG A 172 -10.81 -12.16 -13.72
C ARG A 172 -11.08 -10.73 -13.28
N GLU A 173 -10.10 -10.07 -12.66
CA GLU A 173 -10.30 -8.83 -11.92
C GLU A 173 -9.69 -7.61 -12.62
N PHE A 174 -8.68 -7.77 -13.49
CA PHE A 174 -7.91 -6.64 -14.03
C PHE A 174 -8.78 -5.62 -14.78
N ALA A 175 -9.86 -6.06 -15.42
CA ALA A 175 -10.80 -5.17 -16.11
C ALA A 175 -11.52 -4.19 -15.17
N ARG A 176 -11.61 -4.51 -13.88
CA ARG A 176 -12.26 -3.68 -12.85
C ARG A 176 -11.31 -2.69 -12.18
N VAL A 177 -10.01 -2.86 -12.39
CA VAL A 177 -8.98 -1.96 -11.84
C VAL A 177 -9.07 -0.61 -12.56
N SER A 178 -8.83 0.50 -11.86
CA SER A 178 -8.82 1.82 -12.50
C SER A 178 -7.65 1.94 -13.48
N ASP A 179 -7.81 2.75 -14.53
CA ASP A 179 -6.75 2.91 -15.55
C ASP A 179 -5.46 3.47 -14.97
N GLU A 180 -5.57 4.33 -13.95
CA GLU A 180 -4.41 4.81 -13.20
C GLU A 180 -3.66 3.68 -12.50
N ALA A 181 -4.35 2.83 -11.75
CA ALA A 181 -3.73 1.70 -11.06
C ALA A 181 -3.18 0.65 -12.05
N LYS A 182 -3.84 0.44 -13.20
CA LYS A 182 -3.32 -0.38 -14.30
C LYS A 182 -1.96 0.14 -14.80
N ARG A 183 -1.85 1.44 -15.07
CA ARG A 183 -0.58 2.07 -15.52
C ARG A 183 0.52 1.97 -14.46
N TYR A 184 0.18 2.21 -13.20
CA TYR A 184 1.14 2.07 -12.10
C TYR A 184 1.63 0.63 -11.91
N ALA A 185 0.78 -0.38 -12.19
CA ALA A 185 1.20 -1.77 -12.17
C ALA A 185 2.08 -2.14 -13.38
N VAL A 186 1.64 -1.81 -14.59
CA VAL A 186 2.23 -2.30 -15.84
C VAL A 186 3.55 -1.60 -16.17
N GLY A 187 3.69 -0.30 -15.90
CA GLY A 187 4.87 0.48 -16.25
C GLY A 187 6.19 -0.09 -15.70
N PRO A 188 6.31 -0.30 -14.37
CA PRO A 188 7.49 -0.90 -13.79
C PRO A 188 7.78 -2.31 -14.34
N LEU A 189 6.75 -3.09 -14.63
CA LEU A 189 6.89 -4.44 -15.20
C LEU A 189 7.45 -4.41 -16.62
N LEU A 190 7.00 -3.48 -17.46
CA LEU A 190 7.55 -3.29 -18.81
C LEU A 190 9.01 -2.85 -18.77
N HIS A 191 9.36 -1.95 -17.84
CA HIS A 191 10.75 -1.56 -17.64
C HIS A 191 11.61 -2.77 -17.24
N ARG A 192 11.18 -3.55 -16.24
CA ARG A 192 11.87 -4.76 -15.78
C ARG A 192 11.97 -5.84 -16.86
N ALA A 193 10.92 -6.04 -17.66
CA ALA A 193 10.89 -7.04 -18.74
C ALA A 193 12.00 -6.85 -19.78
N ARG A 194 12.58 -5.65 -19.90
CA ARG A 194 13.74 -5.38 -20.77
C ARG A 194 15.02 -6.08 -20.29
N PHE A 195 15.11 -6.40 -19.01
CA PHE A 195 16.30 -6.95 -18.35
C PHE A 195 16.04 -8.29 -17.64
N GLU A 196 14.79 -8.60 -17.30
CA GLU A 196 14.36 -9.78 -16.54
C GLU A 196 13.47 -10.70 -17.43
N PRO A 197 14.04 -11.74 -18.08
CA PRO A 197 13.30 -12.62 -18.99
C PRO A 197 12.09 -13.33 -18.37
N GLU A 198 12.15 -13.63 -17.07
CA GLU A 198 11.06 -14.25 -16.33
C GLU A 198 9.85 -13.31 -16.17
N ILE A 199 10.09 -12.00 -16.04
CA ILE A 199 9.05 -10.98 -16.01
C ILE A 199 8.48 -10.81 -17.42
N ALA A 200 9.35 -10.73 -18.43
CA ALA A 200 8.93 -10.66 -19.84
C ALA A 200 8.01 -11.84 -20.22
N ALA A 201 8.29 -13.05 -19.72
CA ALA A 201 7.45 -14.20 -19.96
C ALA A 201 6.04 -14.04 -19.36
N ILE A 202 5.91 -13.51 -18.12
CA ILE A 202 4.59 -13.22 -17.54
C ILE A 202 3.87 -12.13 -18.32
N VAL A 203 4.55 -11.02 -18.62
CA VAL A 203 3.97 -9.88 -19.36
C VAL A 203 3.42 -10.36 -20.71
N ASN A 204 4.16 -11.21 -21.41
CA ASN A 204 3.73 -11.79 -22.68
C ASN A 204 2.54 -12.76 -22.52
N GLU A 205 2.51 -13.58 -21.47
CA GLU A 205 1.37 -14.47 -21.20
C GLU A 205 0.09 -13.68 -20.92
N LEU A 206 0.21 -12.59 -20.15
CA LEU A 206 -0.90 -11.69 -19.83
C LEU A 206 -1.37 -10.84 -21.02
N SER A 207 -0.68 -10.88 -22.17
CA SER A 207 -1.16 -10.25 -23.42
C SER A 207 -2.50 -10.80 -23.92
N SER A 208 -2.94 -11.96 -23.41
CA SER A 208 -4.26 -12.53 -23.65
C SER A 208 -5.39 -11.79 -22.92
N VAL A 209 -5.09 -10.98 -21.90
CA VAL A 209 -6.04 -10.10 -21.20
C VAL A 209 -6.16 -8.78 -21.98
N SER A 210 -7.37 -8.41 -22.40
CA SER A 210 -7.60 -7.25 -23.29
C SER A 210 -7.08 -5.95 -22.68
N ASP A 211 -7.54 -5.59 -21.49
CA ASP A 211 -7.14 -4.37 -20.78
C ASP A 211 -5.64 -4.32 -20.48
N TRP A 212 -5.01 -5.48 -20.23
CA TRP A 212 -3.55 -5.55 -20.06
C TRP A 212 -2.83 -5.17 -21.35
N ARG A 213 -3.25 -5.76 -22.47
CA ARG A 213 -2.67 -5.48 -23.79
C ARG A 213 -2.84 -4.01 -24.18
N GLU A 214 -3.99 -3.42 -23.88
CA GLU A 214 -4.27 -2.01 -24.14
C GLU A 214 -3.29 -1.11 -23.38
N VAL A 215 -3.15 -1.32 -22.07
CA VAL A 215 -2.19 -0.55 -21.24
C VAL A 215 -0.77 -0.73 -21.73
N VAL A 216 -0.35 -1.94 -22.09
CA VAL A 216 0.98 -2.17 -22.66
C VAL A 216 1.18 -1.38 -23.96
N HIS A 217 0.18 -1.38 -24.85
CA HIS A 217 0.25 -0.63 -26.10
C HIS A 217 0.34 0.88 -25.87
N GLU A 218 -0.41 1.43 -24.91
CA GLU A 218 -0.34 2.85 -24.54
C GLU A 218 1.05 3.24 -24.01
N MET A 219 1.72 2.34 -23.31
CA MET A 219 3.03 2.62 -22.69
C MET A 219 4.22 2.44 -23.64
N ASP A 220 4.06 1.67 -24.72
CA ASP A 220 5.06 1.49 -25.77
C ASP A 220 4.97 2.58 -26.88
N GLY A 221 3.92 3.42 -26.85
CA GLY A 221 3.62 4.48 -27.83
C GLY A 221 4.42 5.77 -27.68
#